data_AF-A0AA35LGC7-F1
#
_entry.id   AF-A0AA35LGC7-F1
#
_cell.length_a   1.000
_cell.length_b   1.000
_cell.length_c   1.000
_cell.angle_alpha   90.00
_cell.angle_beta   90.00
_cell.angle_gamma   90.00
#
_symmetry.space_group_name_H-M   'P 1'
#
loop_
_entity.id
_entity.type
_entity.pdbx_description
1 polymer ?
#
loop_
_entity_poly.entity_id
_entity_poly.type
_entity_poly.pdbx_seq_one_letter_code
_entity_poly.pdbx_strand_id
1 'polypeptide(L)'
;MKAFLLSVFYLLIVGHETKVFDACELFYLLRSYGMDSSTWTGLHQFVCLATFASNLTTNYFTSEGDHPYYGLFRLNGAKWCSNGKQASKNKCSIACDKFLDEDIKDDTECVKKVIGDKEIVSSKQFSEWPLYEKHCGVEAITIIALRCVMFFPMSEWFQQLLKKKKENPLHIKVHK
;
A
#
# COMPACT_ATOMS: atom_id res chain seq x y z
N MET A 1 15.41 22.53 34.42
CA MET A 1 15.98 21.21 34.05
C MET A 1 14.93 20.11 33.92
N LYS A 2 13.94 19.99 34.83
CA LYS A 2 12.88 18.96 34.73
C LYS A 2 11.92 19.12 33.52
N ALA A 3 11.56 20.36 33.16
CA ALA A 3 10.68 20.64 32.02
C ALA A 3 11.32 20.31 30.65
N PHE A 4 12.64 20.49 30.53
CA PHE A 4 13.38 20.14 29.31
C PHE A 4 13.44 18.62 29.10
N LEU A 5 13.57 17.84 30.18
CA LEU A 5 13.56 16.37 30.10
C LEU A 5 12.19 15.83 29.67
N LEU A 6 11.09 16.45 30.14
CA LEU A 6 9.73 16.09 29.71
C LEU A 6 9.47 16.46 28.25
N SER A 7 10.00 17.59 27.77
CA SER A 7 9.94 18.00 26.37
C SER A 7 10.68 17.04 25.42
N VAL A 8 11.82 16.50 25.85
CA VAL A 8 12.59 15.53 25.05
C VAL A 8 11.92 14.16 25.05
N PHE A 9 11.29 13.76 26.16
CA PHE A 9 10.54 12.50 26.23
C PHE A 9 9.29 12.49 25.33
N TYR A 10 8.63 13.64 25.16
CA TYR A 10 7.47 13.78 24.25
C TYR A 10 7.85 13.68 22.77
N LEU A 11 9.08 14.08 22.40
CA LEU A 11 9.60 13.97 21.03
C LEU A 11 10.08 12.56 20.67
N LEU A 12 10.24 11.66 21.65
CA LEU A 12 10.74 10.29 21.44
C LEU A 12 9.63 9.26 21.19
N ILE A 13 8.36 9.65 21.29
CA ILE A 13 7.23 8.81 20.89
C ILE A 13 6.85 9.18 19.45
N VAL A 14 7.78 9.01 18.50
CA VAL A 14 7.36 8.70 17.14
C VAL A 14 7.01 7.22 17.18
N GLY A 15 5.82 6.94 17.70
CA GLY A 15 5.21 5.62 17.58
C GLY A 15 5.15 5.32 16.10
N HIS A 16 5.77 4.23 15.68
CA HIS A 16 5.56 3.71 14.35
C HIS A 16 4.16 3.08 14.36
N GLU A 17 3.16 3.93 14.15
CA GLU A 17 1.75 3.55 14.18
C GLU A 17 1.54 2.43 13.15
N THR A 18 0.94 1.34 13.62
CA THR A 18 0.73 0.14 12.81
C THR A 18 -0.68 0.20 12.27
N LYS A 19 -0.84 0.39 10.96
CA LYS A 19 -2.15 0.31 10.32
C LYS A 19 -2.37 -1.10 9.78
N VAL A 20 -3.47 -1.72 10.22
CA VAL A 20 -4.07 -2.88 9.55
C VAL A 20 -5.32 -2.40 8.83
N PHE A 21 -5.36 -2.57 7.51
CA PHE A 21 -6.50 -2.17 6.70
C PHE A 21 -7.63 -3.20 6.73
N ASP A 22 -8.87 -2.73 6.68
CA ASP A 22 -9.94 -3.55 6.11
C ASP A 22 -9.75 -3.67 4.59
N ALA A 23 -10.12 -4.81 4.00
CA ALA A 23 -9.93 -5.05 2.57
C ALA A 23 -10.63 -3.99 1.69
N CYS A 24 -11.81 -3.51 2.09
CA CYS A 24 -12.57 -2.53 1.34
C CYS A 24 -12.10 -1.10 1.60
N GLU A 25 -11.61 -0.82 2.81
CA GLU A 25 -10.89 0.42 3.11
C GLU A 25 -9.68 0.56 2.18
N LEU A 26 -8.84 -0.48 2.10
CA LEU A 26 -7.69 -0.49 1.19
C LEU A 26 -8.14 -0.32 -0.26
N PHE A 27 -9.14 -1.07 -0.70
CA PHE A 27 -9.67 -0.97 -2.07
C PHE A 27 -9.97 0.48 -2.49
N TYR A 28 -10.73 1.22 -1.67
CA TYR A 28 -11.11 2.60 -1.98
C TYR A 28 -9.93 3.56 -1.86
N LEU A 29 -8.97 3.30 -0.98
CA LEU A 29 -7.75 4.10 -0.86
C LEU A 29 -6.89 3.95 -2.13
N LEU A 30 -6.65 2.72 -2.58
CA LEU A 30 -5.94 2.42 -3.83
C LEU A 30 -6.63 3.08 -5.03
N ARG A 31 -7.96 3.07 -5.04
CA ARG A 31 -8.75 3.79 -6.04
C ARG A 31 -8.49 5.30 -6.02
N SER A 32 -8.44 5.90 -4.83
CA SER A 32 -8.14 7.32 -4.68
C SER A 32 -6.72 7.70 -5.16
N TYR A 33 -5.78 6.75 -5.13
CA TYR A 33 -4.41 6.90 -5.65
C TYR A 33 -4.30 6.58 -7.14
N GLY A 34 -5.44 6.32 -7.80
CA GLY A 34 -5.49 6.02 -9.23
C GLY A 34 -4.77 4.71 -9.57
N MET A 35 -4.92 3.67 -8.73
CA MET A 35 -4.53 2.30 -9.08
C MET A 35 -5.58 1.60 -9.97
N ASP A 36 -6.60 2.35 -10.41
CA ASP A 36 -7.66 1.90 -11.28
C ASP A 36 -7.07 1.48 -12.63
N SER A 37 -6.95 0.17 -12.85
CA SER A 37 -6.88 -0.36 -14.21
C SER A 37 -8.20 -0.08 -14.92
N SER A 38 -8.25 -0.16 -16.25
CA SER A 38 -9.52 -0.04 -17.01
C SER A 38 -10.59 -1.05 -16.61
N THR A 39 -10.26 -2.03 -15.76
CA THR A 39 -11.18 -2.97 -15.14
C THR A 39 -11.22 -2.84 -13.61
N TRP A 40 -12.42 -2.98 -13.03
CA TRP A 40 -12.63 -3.05 -11.58
C TRP A 40 -11.85 -4.20 -10.92
N THR A 41 -11.59 -5.26 -11.68
CA THR A 41 -10.86 -6.45 -11.24
C THR A 41 -9.41 -6.14 -10.86
N GLY A 42 -8.76 -5.17 -11.50
CA GLY A 42 -7.35 -4.83 -11.22
C GLY A 42 -7.11 -4.34 -9.80
N LEU A 43 -8.01 -3.51 -9.24
CA LEU A 43 -7.89 -3.06 -7.86
C LEU A 43 -7.96 -4.21 -6.84
N HIS A 44 -8.85 -5.18 -7.07
CA HIS A 44 -9.00 -6.34 -6.20
C HIS A 44 -7.77 -7.27 -6.23
N GLN A 45 -7.01 -7.25 -7.32
CA GLN A 45 -5.73 -7.95 -7.39
C GLN A 45 -4.72 -7.36 -6.39
N PHE A 46 -4.63 -6.03 -6.28
CA PHE A 46 -3.74 -5.38 -5.31
C PHE A 46 -4.19 -5.60 -3.86
N VAL A 47 -5.50 -5.64 -3.60
CA VAL A 47 -6.03 -6.00 -2.27
C VAL A 47 -5.71 -7.46 -1.93
N CYS A 48 -5.86 -8.38 -2.89
CA CYS A 48 -5.47 -9.77 -2.72
C CYS A 48 -3.96 -9.89 -2.45
N LEU A 49 -3.13 -9.17 -3.22
CA LEU A 49 -1.70 -9.09 -3.00
C LEU A 49 -1.38 -8.68 -1.57
N ALA A 50 -1.93 -7.57 -1.09
CA ALA A 50 -1.68 -7.08 0.27
C ALA A 50 -2.15 -8.06 1.35
N THR A 51 -3.27 -8.76 1.11
CA THR A 51 -3.77 -9.81 2.02
C THR A 51 -2.72 -10.91 2.22
N PHE A 52 -2.17 -11.46 1.14
CA PHE A 52 -1.22 -12.56 1.25
C PHE A 52 0.23 -12.11 1.48
N ALA A 53 0.57 -10.87 1.13
CA ALA A 53 1.88 -10.31 1.39
C ALA A 53 2.04 -10.02 2.88
N SER A 54 1.17 -9.21 3.47
CA SER A 54 1.38 -8.62 4.79
C SER A 54 0.22 -8.82 5.76
N ASN A 55 -0.83 -9.55 5.35
CA ASN A 55 -2.10 -9.56 6.07
C ASN A 55 -2.65 -8.13 6.26
N LEU A 56 -2.60 -7.33 5.19
CA LEU A 56 -3.09 -5.94 5.15
C LEU A 56 -2.42 -4.98 6.16
N THR A 57 -1.18 -5.28 6.58
CA THR A 57 -0.46 -4.52 7.62
C THR A 57 0.62 -3.63 7.01
N THR A 58 0.63 -2.34 7.32
CA THR A 58 1.54 -1.36 6.69
C THR A 58 2.99 -1.48 7.14
N ASN A 59 3.26 -1.74 8.42
CA ASN A 59 4.63 -1.83 8.93
C ASN A 59 5.24 -3.24 8.83
N TYR A 60 4.73 -4.08 7.93
CA TYR A 60 5.20 -5.46 7.79
C TYR A 60 6.68 -5.49 7.40
N PHE A 61 7.48 -6.24 8.15
CA PHE A 61 8.90 -6.42 7.90
C PHE A 61 9.29 -7.88 8.08
N THR A 62 10.00 -8.44 7.10
CA THR A 62 10.56 -9.78 7.20
C THR A 62 11.95 -9.83 6.59
N SER A 63 12.87 -10.54 7.24
CA SER A 63 14.24 -10.76 6.77
C SER A 63 14.39 -12.17 6.20
N GLU A 64 13.63 -12.46 5.15
CA GLU A 64 13.71 -13.73 4.41
C GLU A 64 14.80 -13.68 3.34
N GLY A 65 15.81 -14.54 3.46
CA GLY A 65 16.97 -14.57 2.54
C GLY A 65 17.96 -13.44 2.81
N ASP A 66 18.69 -13.02 1.77
CA ASP A 66 19.80 -12.07 1.92
C ASP A 66 19.35 -10.63 2.15
N HIS A 67 18.16 -10.26 1.66
CA HIS A 67 17.63 -8.90 1.74
C HIS A 67 16.21 -8.88 2.30
N PRO A 68 15.89 -7.94 3.19
CA PRO A 68 14.56 -7.82 3.79
C PRO A 68 13.47 -7.37 2.82
N TYR A 69 12.23 -7.65 3.19
CA TYR A 69 11.01 -7.18 2.52
C TYR A 69 10.26 -6.21 3.43
N TYR A 70 9.65 -5.21 2.81
CA TYR A 70 9.06 -4.06 3.50
C TYR A 70 7.62 -3.82 3.07
N GLY A 71 6.81 -3.45 4.05
CA GLY A 71 5.56 -2.76 3.84
C GLY A 71 4.38 -3.64 3.46
N LEU A 72 3.25 -2.96 3.23
CA LEU A 72 1.96 -3.55 2.87
C LEU A 72 2.05 -4.53 1.70
N PHE A 73 2.90 -4.23 0.70
CA PHE A 73 3.07 -5.04 -0.50
C PHE A 73 4.34 -5.92 -0.49
N ARG A 74 5.05 -6.07 0.64
CA ARG A 74 6.31 -6.84 0.74
C ARG A 74 7.29 -6.53 -0.41
N LEU A 75 7.72 -5.28 -0.52
CA LEU A 75 8.70 -4.85 -1.51
C LEU A 75 10.12 -5.27 -1.09
N ASN A 76 10.85 -5.95 -1.97
CA ASN A 76 12.21 -6.44 -1.70
C ASN A 76 13.25 -5.30 -1.67
N GLY A 77 14.01 -5.21 -0.57
CA GLY A 77 15.04 -4.19 -0.33
C GLY A 77 16.29 -4.27 -1.22
N ALA A 78 16.54 -5.38 -1.90
CA ALA A 78 17.61 -5.47 -2.91
C ALA A 78 17.24 -4.77 -4.22
N LYS A 79 15.94 -4.69 -4.53
CA LYS A 79 15.44 -4.27 -5.85
C LYS A 79 14.79 -2.89 -5.82
N TRP A 80 13.93 -2.63 -4.84
CA TRP A 80 12.93 -1.56 -4.95
C TRP A 80 13.24 -0.33 -4.11
N CYS A 81 13.77 -0.49 -2.89
CA CYS A 81 14.16 0.62 -2.00
C CYS A 81 15.59 0.43 -1.47
N SER A 82 16.16 1.44 -0.82
CA SER A 82 17.45 1.32 -0.12
C SER A 82 17.31 1.52 1.39
N ASN A 83 17.97 0.68 2.19
CA ASN A 83 18.07 0.84 3.64
C ASN A 83 19.43 1.41 4.09
N GLY A 84 20.30 1.75 3.14
CA GLY A 84 21.66 2.27 3.41
C GLY A 84 22.65 1.26 4.02
N LYS A 85 22.22 0.03 4.32
CA LYS A 85 23.04 -1.02 4.96
C LYS A 85 23.45 -2.13 4.00
N GLN A 86 22.58 -2.46 3.04
CA GLN A 86 22.80 -3.51 2.04
C GLN A 86 22.79 -2.92 0.64
N ALA A 87 23.42 -3.61 -0.32
CA ALA A 87 23.41 -3.20 -1.71
C ALA A 87 21.98 -3.24 -2.27
N SER A 88 21.58 -2.20 -3.00
CA SER A 88 20.24 -2.12 -3.59
C SER A 88 20.27 -1.45 -4.96
N LYS A 89 19.42 -1.94 -5.86
CA LYS A 89 19.12 -1.27 -7.13
C LYS A 89 18.26 -0.02 -6.95
N ASN A 90 17.54 0.07 -5.82
CA ASN A 90 16.67 1.19 -5.43
C ASN A 90 15.83 1.75 -6.60
N LYS A 91 15.12 0.87 -7.32
CA LYS A 91 14.35 1.25 -8.51
C LYS A 91 13.24 2.27 -8.23
N CYS A 92 12.74 2.33 -7.00
CA CYS A 92 11.75 3.33 -6.61
C CYS A 92 12.37 4.64 -6.12
N SER A 93 13.70 4.68 -5.95
CA SER A 93 14.47 5.86 -5.50
C SER A 93 13.98 6.39 -4.14
N ILE A 94 13.78 5.47 -3.20
CA ILE A 94 13.19 5.74 -1.90
C ILE A 94 13.88 4.95 -0.79
N ALA A 95 13.83 5.47 0.44
CA ALA A 95 14.31 4.77 1.62
C ALA A 95 13.29 3.70 2.05
N CYS A 96 13.76 2.51 2.43
CA CYS A 96 12.87 1.38 2.72
C CYS A 96 11.97 1.56 3.96
N ASP A 97 12.36 2.45 4.87
CA ASP A 97 11.57 2.81 6.05
C ASP A 97 10.28 3.55 5.70
N LYS A 98 10.21 4.20 4.52
CA LYS A 98 9.01 4.86 4.04
C LYS A 98 7.85 3.90 3.79
N PHE A 99 8.14 2.70 3.29
CA PHE A 99 7.14 1.64 3.12
C PHE A 99 6.59 1.07 4.42
N LEU A 100 7.06 1.51 5.59
CA LEU A 100 6.62 0.97 6.86
C LEU A 100 5.71 1.92 7.66
N ASP A 101 5.45 3.13 7.15
CA ASP A 101 4.53 4.07 7.78
C ASP A 101 3.06 3.81 7.39
N GLU A 102 2.12 4.64 7.85
CA GLU A 102 0.69 4.46 7.55
C GLU A 102 0.28 5.02 6.19
N ASP A 103 1.04 5.95 5.62
CA ASP A 103 0.73 6.59 4.34
C ASP A 103 1.27 5.76 3.18
N ILE A 104 0.45 4.82 2.72
CA ILE A 104 0.84 3.90 1.65
C ILE A 104 0.94 4.53 0.24
N LYS A 105 0.96 5.86 0.12
CA LYS A 105 0.97 6.50 -1.20
C LYS A 105 2.24 6.19 -1.97
N ASP A 106 3.39 6.32 -1.34
CA ASP A 106 4.69 5.98 -1.91
C ASP A 106 4.84 4.48 -2.17
N ASP A 107 4.27 3.62 -1.32
CA ASP A 107 4.14 2.18 -1.58
C ASP A 107 3.41 1.94 -2.92
N THR A 108 2.25 2.58 -3.12
CA THR A 108 1.46 2.40 -4.35
C THR A 108 2.18 2.92 -5.59
N GLU A 109 2.88 4.05 -5.48
CA GLU A 109 3.70 4.58 -6.56
C GLU A 109 4.85 3.63 -6.93
N CYS A 110 5.46 2.97 -5.93
CA CYS A 110 6.47 1.96 -6.18
C CYS A 110 5.86 0.71 -6.83
N VAL A 111 4.72 0.20 -6.34
CA VAL A 111 4.02 -0.95 -6.95
C VAL A 111 3.67 -0.69 -8.42
N LYS A 112 3.22 0.53 -8.77
CA LYS A 112 2.99 0.93 -10.18
C LYS A 112 4.25 0.75 -11.05
N LYS A 113 5.43 1.08 -10.51
CA LYS A 113 6.71 0.83 -11.20
C LYS A 113 7.02 -0.67 -11.31
N VAL A 114 6.68 -1.48 -10.30
CA VAL A 114 6.88 -2.94 -10.34
C VAL A 114 6.06 -3.58 -11.47
N ILE A 115 4.77 -3.22 -11.58
CA ILE A 115 3.85 -3.78 -12.57
C ILE A 115 4.01 -3.17 -13.98
N GLY A 116 4.71 -2.04 -14.08
CA GLY A 116 5.03 -1.37 -15.35
C GLY A 116 3.91 -0.50 -15.93
N ASP A 117 3.09 0.14 -15.06
CA ASP A 117 2.05 1.14 -15.41
C ASP A 117 1.24 0.82 -16.68
N LYS A 118 0.56 -0.34 -16.68
CA LYS A 118 -0.27 -0.78 -17.81
C LYS A 118 -1.74 -0.53 -17.54
N GLU A 119 -2.47 -0.13 -18.60
CA GLU A 119 -3.92 0.07 -18.56
C GLU A 119 -4.68 -1.19 -18.11
N ILE A 120 -4.21 -2.38 -18.53
CA ILE A 120 -4.75 -3.67 -18.14
C ILE A 120 -3.68 -4.45 -17.35
N VAL A 121 -4.02 -4.78 -16.10
CA VAL A 121 -3.18 -5.58 -15.22
C VAL A 121 -3.57 -7.06 -15.34
N SER A 122 -2.59 -7.91 -15.65
CA SER A 122 -2.76 -9.37 -15.68
C SER A 122 -1.92 -10.03 -14.58
N SER A 123 -2.21 -11.29 -14.25
CA SER A 123 -1.47 -12.04 -13.23
C SER A 123 0.04 -12.11 -13.50
N LYS A 124 0.47 -12.07 -14.78
CA LYS A 124 1.88 -12.10 -15.17
C LYS A 124 2.69 -10.92 -14.63
N GLN A 125 2.06 -9.78 -14.37
CA GLN A 125 2.73 -8.61 -13.80
C GLN A 125 3.08 -8.78 -12.32
N PHE A 126 2.54 -9.81 -11.65
CA PHE A 126 2.77 -10.07 -10.24
C PHE A 126 3.88 -11.11 -9.97
N SER A 127 4.75 -11.37 -10.95
CA SER A 127 5.84 -12.36 -10.83
C SER A 127 6.85 -12.07 -9.72
N GLU A 128 6.87 -10.86 -9.17
CA GLU A 128 7.68 -10.50 -8.01
C GLU A 128 7.09 -11.00 -6.68
N TRP A 129 5.85 -11.50 -6.68
CA TRP A 129 5.13 -11.95 -5.48
C TRP A 129 4.68 -13.41 -5.58
N PRO A 130 5.52 -14.37 -5.16
CA PRO A 130 5.19 -15.80 -5.23
C PRO A 130 3.89 -16.18 -4.49
N LEU A 131 3.60 -15.51 -3.37
CA LEU A 131 2.35 -15.74 -2.62
C LEU A 131 1.12 -15.27 -3.39
N TYR A 132 1.23 -14.21 -4.20
CA TYR A 132 0.15 -13.78 -5.08
C TYR A 132 -0.16 -14.87 -6.11
N GLU A 133 0.86 -15.41 -6.79
CA GLU A 133 0.64 -16.46 -7.81
C GLU A 133 -0.05 -17.69 -7.23
N LYS A 134 0.28 -18.04 -5.98
CA LYS A 134 -0.30 -19.19 -5.28
C LYS A 134 -1.74 -18.97 -4.82
N HIS A 135 -2.11 -17.75 -4.44
CA HIS A 135 -3.34 -17.50 -3.69
C HIS A 135 -4.33 -16.53 -4.34
N CYS A 136 -3.92 -15.71 -5.31
CA CYS A 136 -4.74 -14.69 -5.94
C CYS A 136 -5.31 -15.12 -7.30
N GLY A 137 -6.07 -16.22 -7.27
CA GLY A 137 -6.88 -16.66 -8.40
C GLY A 137 -8.21 -15.93 -8.53
N VAL A 138 -8.96 -16.24 -9.59
CA VAL A 138 -10.28 -15.65 -9.88
C VAL A 138 -11.25 -15.78 -8.70
N GLU A 139 -11.27 -16.94 -8.03
CA GLU A 139 -12.13 -17.20 -6.89
C GLU A 139 -11.85 -16.27 -5.71
N ALA A 140 -10.58 -16.16 -5.28
CA ALA A 140 -10.17 -15.29 -4.17
C ALA A 140 -10.48 -13.82 -4.47
N ILE A 141 -10.16 -13.36 -5.68
CA ILE A 141 -10.45 -12.00 -6.14
C ILE A 141 -11.96 -11.72 -6.13
N THR A 142 -12.77 -12.69 -6.58
CA THR A 142 -14.24 -12.57 -6.59
C THR A 142 -14.80 -12.48 -5.17
N ILE A 143 -14.28 -13.28 -4.23
CA ILE A 143 -14.69 -13.22 -2.82
C ILE A 143 -14.39 -11.84 -2.22
N ILE A 144 -13.21 -11.28 -2.47
CA ILE A 144 -12.84 -9.92 -2.02
C ILE A 144 -13.79 -8.88 -2.64
N ALA A 145 -14.07 -8.98 -3.93
CA ALA A 145 -14.97 -8.06 -4.61
C ALA A 145 -16.39 -8.11 -4.07
N LEU A 146 -16.94 -9.32 -3.86
CA LEU A 146 -18.27 -9.50 -3.29
C LEU A 146 -18.37 -8.94 -1.87
N ARG A 147 -17.31 -9.06 -1.05
CA ARG A 147 -17.28 -8.45 0.29
C ARG A 147 -17.48 -6.94 0.23
N CYS A 148 -16.85 -6.25 -0.71
CA CYS A 148 -16.96 -4.79 -0.82
C CYS A 148 -18.27 -4.31 -1.44
N VAL A 149 -18.97 -5.17 -2.19
CA VAL A 149 -20.29 -4.86 -2.77
C VAL A 149 -21.42 -5.17 -1.78
N MET A 150 -21.33 -6.27 -1.03
CA MET A 150 -22.43 -6.74 -0.16
C MET A 150 -22.44 -6.10 1.25
N PHE A 151 -21.40 -5.35 1.63
CA PHE A 151 -21.31 -4.62 2.91
C PHE A 151 -21.57 -3.11 2.77
N PHE A 152 -22.44 -2.67 1.84
CA PHE A 152 -22.91 -1.28 1.82
C PHE A 152 -23.85 -1.05 3.02
N PRO A 153 -23.33 -0.46 4.11
CA PRO A 153 -23.36 0.98 4.20
C PRO A 153 -21.96 1.50 3.95
N MET A 154 -21.87 2.42 2.98
CA MET A 154 -20.76 3.35 2.79
C MET A 154 -20.06 3.63 4.14
N SER A 155 -18.91 3.01 4.36
CA SER A 155 -18.28 2.98 5.68
C SER A 155 -18.05 4.40 6.19
N GLU A 156 -18.07 4.60 7.51
CA GLU A 156 -17.82 5.92 8.12
C GLU A 156 -16.50 6.53 7.60
N TRP A 157 -15.50 5.70 7.32
CA TRP A 157 -14.25 6.11 6.70
C TRP A 157 -14.41 6.66 5.27
N PHE A 158 -15.28 6.06 4.42
CA PHE A 158 -15.53 6.62 3.08
C PHE A 158 -16.20 8.00 3.17
N GLN A 159 -17.11 8.19 4.14
CA GLN A 159 -17.67 9.50 4.44
C GLN A 159 -16.59 10.50 4.91
N GLN A 160 -15.64 10.06 5.74
CA GLN A 160 -14.51 10.88 6.16
C GLN A 160 -13.58 11.23 5.00
N LEU A 161 -13.31 10.30 4.08
CA LEU A 161 -12.55 10.58 2.85
C LEU A 161 -13.24 11.63 1.97
N LEU A 162 -14.55 11.48 1.75
CA LEU A 162 -15.34 12.46 0.99
C LEU A 162 -15.29 13.84 1.65
N LYS A 163 -15.35 13.89 2.99
CA LYS A 163 -15.21 15.13 3.77
C LYS A 163 -13.82 15.76 3.60
N LYS A 164 -12.75 14.98 3.71
CA LYS A 164 -11.35 15.44 3.56
C LYS A 164 -11.07 15.96 2.14
N LYS A 165 -11.64 15.32 1.11
CA LYS A 165 -11.55 15.78 -0.28
C LYS A 165 -12.32 17.10 -0.52
N LYS A 166 -13.43 17.32 0.18
CA LYS A 166 -14.19 18.58 0.14
C LYS A 166 -13.40 19.75 0.77
N GLU A 167 -12.59 19.46 1.79
CA GLU A 167 -11.75 20.44 2.48
C GLU A 167 -10.43 20.75 1.74
N ASN A 168 -9.94 19.83 0.90
CA ASN A 168 -8.75 20.03 0.07
C ASN A 168 -8.98 19.60 -1.39
N PRO A 169 -9.73 20.42 -2.18
CA PRO A 169 -9.98 20.12 -3.57
C PRO A 169 -8.65 20.25 -4.35
N LEU A 170 -8.06 19.12 -4.72
CA LEU A 170 -6.99 19.07 -5.71
C LEU A 170 -7.47 19.83 -6.96
N HIS A 171 -6.86 20.99 -7.21
CA HIS A 171 -7.02 21.75 -8.43
C HIS A 171 -6.49 20.93 -9.61
N ILE A 172 -7.30 20.02 -10.13
CA ILE A 172 -7.05 19.37 -11.41
C ILE A 172 -7.38 20.42 -12.48
N LYS A 173 -6.35 21.16 -12.92
CA LYS A 173 -6.44 21.95 -14.14
C LYS A 173 -6.57 20.98 -15.31
N VAL A 174 -7.80 20.84 -15.81
CA VAL A 174 -8.05 20.22 -17.11
C VAL A 174 -7.48 21.19 -18.16
N HIS A 175 -6.34 20.85 -18.73
CA HIS A 175 -5.85 21.53 -19.93
C HIS A 175 -6.79 21.15 -21.08
N LYS A 176 -7.39 22.19 -21.66
CA LYS A 176 -8.28 22.13 -22.82
C LYS A 176 -7.48 22.06 -24.10
#